data_AF-A0A7X9GYW5-F1
#
_entry.id   AF-A0A7X9GYW5-F1
#
_cell.length_a   1.000
_cell.length_b   1.000
_cell.length_c   1.000
_cell.angle_alpha   90.00
_cell.angle_beta   90.00
_cell.angle_gamma   90.00
#
_symmetry.space_group_name_H-M   'P 1'
#
loop_
_entity.id
_entity.type
_entity.pdbx_description
1 polymer ?
#
loop_
_entity_poly.entity_id
_entity_poly.type
_entity_poly.pdbx_seq_one_letter_code
_entity_poly.pdbx_strand_id
1 'polypeptide(L)'
;MMSTTTQLYSYSLSNSKTYLFAAIFIIGNLLLPQLAHLIPQGGFIFLPIYFFTLIAAYKYGIHVGILTALLSPLANHLIFGMPPAAV
;
A
#
# COMPACT_ATOMS: atom_id res chain seq x y z
N MET A 1 14.77 -22.62 19.72
CA MET A 1 14.23 -21.71 18.69
C MET A 1 12.76 -22.06 18.49
N MET A 2 11.83 -21.12 18.71
CA MET A 2 10.40 -21.33 18.47
C MET A 2 10.12 -21.11 16.99
N SER A 3 9.58 -22.11 16.28
CA SER A 3 9.18 -21.97 14.88
C SER A 3 7.79 -21.35 14.82
N THR A 4 7.68 -20.08 14.43
CA THR A 4 6.40 -19.42 14.18
C THR A 4 6.02 -19.58 12.71
N THR A 5 4.95 -20.32 12.42
CA THR A 5 4.43 -20.43 11.05
C THR A 5 3.61 -19.19 10.72
N THR A 6 4.07 -18.38 9.77
CA THR A 6 3.30 -17.24 9.24
C THR A 6 2.13 -17.76 8.41
N GLN A 7 0.90 -17.41 8.79
CA GLN A 7 -0.27 -17.70 7.96
C GLN A 7 -0.36 -16.71 6.80
N LEU A 8 -0.31 -17.24 5.58
CA LEU A 8 -0.49 -16.51 4.34
C LEU A 8 -1.91 -16.72 3.82
N TYR A 9 -2.51 -15.65 3.32
CA TYR A 9 -3.84 -15.64 2.70
C TYR A 9 -3.68 -15.34 1.22
N SER A 10 -4.58 -15.88 0.40
CA SER A 10 -4.68 -15.52 -1.02
C SER A 10 -6.15 -15.37 -1.36
N TYR A 11 -6.62 -14.12 -1.45
CA TYR A 11 -8.01 -13.84 -1.77
C TYR A 11 -8.20 -13.59 -3.28
N SER A 12 -9.37 -13.97 -3.79
CA SER A 12 -9.80 -13.68 -5.17
C SER A 12 -10.62 -12.39 -5.23
N LEU A 13 -10.81 -11.84 -6.42
CA LEU A 13 -11.63 -10.64 -6.61
C LEU A 13 -13.11 -10.84 -6.23
N SER A 14 -13.60 -12.08 -6.17
CA SER A 14 -14.98 -12.36 -5.71
C SER A 14 -15.15 -12.23 -4.19
N ASN A 15 -14.07 -12.07 -3.43
CA ASN A 15 -14.10 -12.05 -1.97
C ASN A 15 -14.09 -10.62 -1.43
N SER A 16 -15.06 -10.28 -0.58
CA SER A 16 -15.16 -8.96 0.05
C SER A 16 -13.91 -8.59 0.87
N LYS A 17 -13.22 -9.58 1.46
CA LYS A 17 -11.98 -9.35 2.23
C LYS A 17 -10.88 -8.76 1.36
N THR A 18 -10.84 -9.07 0.07
CA THR A 18 -9.87 -8.51 -0.89
C THR A 18 -9.93 -6.99 -0.88
N TYR A 19 -11.14 -6.45 -0.97
CA TYR A 19 -11.37 -5.01 -1.00
C TYR A 19 -11.16 -4.36 0.36
N LEU A 20 -11.56 -5.04 1.46
CA LEU A 20 -11.33 -4.55 2.82
C LEU A 20 -9.83 -4.37 3.09
N PHE A 21 -9.02 -5.40 2.83
CA PHE A 21 -7.58 -5.32 3.06
C PHE A 21 -6.91 -4.35 2.08
N ALA A 22 -7.32 -4.33 0.81
CA ALA A 22 -6.81 -3.34 -0.14
C ALA A 22 -7.09 -1.91 0.34
N ALA A 23 -8.29 -1.60 0.81
CA ALA A 23 -8.64 -0.28 1.34
C ALA A 23 -7.77 0.13 2.55
N ILE A 24 -7.56 -0.79 3.49
CA ILE A 24 -6.69 -0.55 4.66
C ILE A 24 -5.26 -0.24 4.21
N PHE A 25 -4.72 -1.01 3.27
CA PHE A 25 -3.36 -0.79 2.77
C PHE A 25 -3.21 0.46 1.91
N ILE A 26 -4.25 0.83 1.15
CA ILE A 26 -4.30 2.10 0.42
C ILE A 26 -4.23 3.26 1.42
N ILE A 27 -5.05 3.26 2.47
CA ILE A 27 -5.00 4.30 3.52
C ILE A 27 -3.61 4.36 4.14
N GLY A 28 -3.00 3.21 4.45
CA GLY A 28 -1.62 3.14 4.93
C GLY A 28 -0.61 3.77 3.95
N ASN A 29 -0.72 3.45 2.66
CA ASN A 29 0.13 4.01 1.60
C ASN A 29 -0.09 5.50 1.37
N LEU A 30 -1.23 6.06 1.74
CA LEU A 30 -1.46 7.50 1.71
C LEU A 30 -0.84 8.16 2.95
N LEU A 31 -1.07 7.62 4.14
CA LEU A 31 -0.64 8.24 5.39
C LEU A 31 0.88 8.17 5.59
N LEU A 32 1.51 7.03 5.30
CA LEU A 32 2.91 6.80 5.64
C LEU A 32 3.88 7.73 4.89
N PRO A 33 3.73 7.98 3.58
CA PRO A 33 4.48 9.02 2.88
C PRO A 33 4.25 10.40 3.50
N GLN A 34 3.01 10.76 3.84
CA GLN A 34 2.71 12.08 4.43
C GLN A 34 3.40 12.26 5.78
N LEU A 35 3.46 11.22 6.61
CA LEU A 35 4.22 11.23 7.85
C LEU A 35 5.73 11.42 7.59
N ALA A 36 6.28 10.80 6.55
CA ALA A 36 7.69 10.97 6.18
C ALA A 36 8.01 12.42 5.72
N HIS A 37 7.05 13.11 5.11
CA HIS A 37 7.20 14.53 4.73
C HIS A 37 7.25 15.48 5.93
N LEU A 38 6.87 15.06 7.14
CA LEU A 38 7.03 15.87 8.36
C LEU A 38 8.50 16.01 8.77
N ILE A 39 9.36 15.10 8.31
CA ILE A 39 10.80 15.14 8.56
C ILE A 39 11.46 15.86 7.39
N PRO A 40 12.36 16.85 7.63
CA PRO A 40 13.12 17.47 6.56
C PRO A 40 13.83 16.42 5.69
N GLN A 41 13.59 16.45 4.37
CA GLN A 41 14.09 15.47 3.39
C GLN A 41 13.60 14.02 3.55
N GLY A 42 12.64 13.73 4.43
CA GLY A 42 12.18 12.36 4.68
C GLY A 42 11.60 11.66 3.44
N GLY A 43 10.97 12.43 2.55
CA GLY A 43 10.47 11.89 1.28
C GLY A 43 11.52 11.61 0.20
N PHE A 44 12.72 12.18 0.32
CA PHE A 44 13.79 12.01 -0.69
C PHE A 44 14.64 10.77 -0.45
N ILE A 45 14.81 10.33 0.80
CA ILE A 45 15.78 9.29 1.17
C ILE A 45 15.12 7.90 1.28
N PHE A 46 13.89 7.83 1.82
CA PHE A 46 13.15 6.56 1.96
C PHE A 46 11.64 6.80 1.90
N LEU A 47 11.05 7.11 0.74
CA LEU A 47 9.58 7.14 0.65
C LEU A 47 9.08 5.68 0.61
N PRO A 48 8.45 5.16 1.68
CA PRO A 48 8.09 3.74 1.77
C PRO A 48 6.79 3.44 1.01
N ILE A 49 6.67 3.94 -0.23
CA ILE A 49 5.44 3.90 -1.04
C ILE A 49 4.98 2.49 -1.40
N TYR A 50 5.90 1.53 -1.38
CA TYR A 50 5.60 0.13 -1.64
C TYR A 50 5.49 -0.70 -0.35
N PHE A 51 5.67 -0.11 0.83
CA PHE A 51 5.72 -0.87 2.08
C PHE A 51 4.43 -1.65 2.31
N PHE A 52 3.27 -0.98 2.29
CA PHE A 52 2.00 -1.68 2.44
C PHE A 52 1.63 -2.48 1.20
N THR A 53 2.06 -2.06 0.01
CA THR A 53 1.87 -2.83 -1.23
C THR A 53 2.55 -4.21 -1.16
N LEU A 54 3.78 -4.26 -0.67
CA LEU A 54 4.54 -5.51 -0.50
C LEU A 54 3.92 -6.39 0.58
N ILE A 55 3.51 -5.80 1.71
CA ILE A 55 2.79 -6.54 2.77
C ILE A 55 1.47 -7.11 2.24
N ALA A 56 0.71 -6.31 1.48
CA ALA A 56 -0.55 -6.71 0.87
C ALA A 56 -0.36 -7.91 -0.07
N ALA A 57 0.60 -7.81 -1.00
CA ALA A 57 0.91 -8.86 -1.96
C ALA A 57 1.41 -10.14 -1.28
N TYR A 58 2.33 -10.00 -0.30
CA TYR A 58 2.95 -11.12 0.38
C TYR A 58 1.97 -11.86 1.30
N LYS A 59 1.19 -11.14 2.11
CA LYS A 59 0.34 -11.75 3.14
C LYS A 59 -1.08 -12.08 2.66
N TYR A 60 -1.60 -11.36 1.67
CA TYR A 60 -3.01 -11.49 1.23
C TYR A 60 -3.18 -11.83 -0.26
N GLY A 61 -2.07 -11.98 -0.98
CA GLY A 61 -2.03 -12.44 -2.36
C GLY A 61 -2.02 -11.31 -3.39
N ILE A 62 -1.83 -11.71 -4.65
CA ILE A 62 -1.59 -10.80 -5.77
C ILE A 62 -2.72 -9.81 -6.01
N HIS A 63 -3.98 -10.22 -5.83
CA HIS A 63 -5.13 -9.33 -6.06
C HIS A 63 -5.14 -8.13 -5.10
N VAL A 64 -4.91 -8.37 -3.80
CA VAL A 64 -4.84 -7.31 -2.80
C VAL A 64 -3.62 -6.42 -3.08
N GLY A 65 -2.49 -7.02 -3.44
CA GLY A 65 -1.26 -6.32 -3.83
C GLY A 65 -1.45 -5.39 -5.02
N ILE A 66 -2.02 -5.88 -6.13
CA ILE A 66 -2.26 -5.09 -7.35
C ILE A 66 -3.26 -3.97 -7.11
N LEU A 67 -4.38 -4.25 -6.43
CA LEU A 67 -5.35 -3.20 -6.08
C LEU A 67 -4.68 -2.11 -5.27
N THR A 68 -3.87 -2.49 -4.27
CA THR A 68 -3.11 -1.53 -3.47
C THR A 68 -2.13 -0.74 -4.33
N ALA A 69 -1.36 -1.40 -5.20
CA ALA A 69 -0.33 -0.79 -6.04
C ALA A 69 -0.87 0.23 -7.03
N LEU A 70 -2.05 -0.01 -7.61
CA LEU A 70 -2.65 0.86 -8.62
C LEU A 70 -3.52 1.95 -8.01
N LEU A 71 -4.34 1.60 -7.00
CA LEU A 71 -5.27 2.56 -6.42
C LEU A 71 -4.60 3.55 -5.47
N SER A 72 -3.51 3.16 -4.79
CA SER A 72 -2.77 4.08 -3.91
C SER A 72 -2.25 5.32 -4.65
N PRO A 73 -1.48 5.21 -5.76
CA PRO A 73 -0.99 6.39 -6.48
C PRO A 73 -2.12 7.21 -7.09
N LEU A 74 -3.20 6.57 -7.57
CA LEU A 74 -4.38 7.28 -8.09
C LEU A 74 -5.06 8.11 -6.98
N ALA A 75 -5.32 7.50 -5.83
CA ALA A 75 -5.92 8.18 -4.69
C ALA A 75 -4.99 9.29 -4.17
N ASN A 76 -3.68 9.03 -4.10
CA ASN A 76 -2.71 10.03 -3.68
C ASN A 76 -2.67 11.22 -4.64
N HIS A 77 -2.74 10.98 -5.95
CA HIS A 77 -2.82 12.03 -6.96
C HIS A 77 -4.10 12.86 -6.82
N LEU A 78 -5.26 12.20 -6.65
CA LEU A 78 -6.54 12.88 -6.52
C LEU A 78 -6.66 13.74 -5.25
N ILE A 79 -6.07 13.30 -4.14
CA ILE A 79 -6.17 13.99 -2.84
C ILE A 79 -5.09 15.05 -2.66
N PHE A 80 -3.85 14.76 -3.08
CA PHE A 80 -2.69 15.59 -2.78
C PHE A 80 -2.03 16.21 -4.03
N GLY A 81 -2.50 15.87 -5.24
CA GLY A 81 -1.90 16.34 -6.50
C GLY A 81 -0.56 15.68 -6.84
N MET A 82 -0.17 14.60 -6.15
CA MET A 82 1.12 13.93 -6.30
C MET A 82 0.99 12.42 -6.61
N PRO A 83 1.83 11.82 -7.47
CA PRO A 83 2.76 12.49 -8.38
C PRO A 83 1.99 13.29 -9.44
N PRO A 84 2.53 14.39 -9.99
CA PRO A 84 1.84 15.19 -11.01
C PRO A 84 1.52 14.32 -12.23
N ALA A 85 0.41 14.64 -12.91
CA ALA A 85 0.08 13.99 -14.17
C ALA A 85 1.17 14.31 -15.20
N ALA A 86 1.54 13.31 -16.00
CA ALA A 86 2.42 13.56 -17.12
C ALA A 86 1.75 14.56 -18.08
N VAL A 87 2.47 15.62 -18.44
CA VAL A 87 2.09 16.62 -19.44
C VAL A 87 2.67 16.22 -20.79
#